data_AF-A0A6G3ZZJ7-F1
#
_entry.id   AF-A0A6G3ZZJ7-F1
#
_cell.length_a   1.000
_cell.length_b   1.000
_cell.length_c   1.000
_cell.angle_alpha   90.00
_cell.angle_beta   90.00
_cell.angle_gamma   90.00
#
_symmetry.space_group_name_H-M   'P 1'
#
loop_
_entity.id
_entity.type
_entity.pdbx_description
1 polymer ?
#
loop_
_entity_poly.entity_id
_entity_poly.type
_entity_poly.pdbx_seq_one_letter_code
_entity_poly.pdbx_strand_id
1 'polypeptide(L)'
;MGELVISFDPSMSMKELGGCIENYVSTNWKKALEENMEEFIRVFPELEDSTYGLYFEKLMPPVFEALEKAGFTTLRDAKETDYIIAKGFNFRNSMEKWGPEDHRSRVFWFVIEDQQQNEIGTLIFDFFHSHTLFDVPSVPQVSVLEVTSRKDIIAAIERMKEGK
;
A
#
# COMPACT_ATOMS: atom_id res chain seq x y z
N MET A 1 15.54 -0.71 -18.86
CA MET A 1 15.49 -1.69 -17.75
C MET A 1 14.13 -2.35 -17.80
N GLY A 2 14.06 -3.68 -17.86
CA GLY A 2 12.78 -4.40 -17.94
C GLY A 2 11.94 -4.19 -16.68
N GLU A 3 10.63 -4.20 -16.82
CA GLU A 3 9.71 -4.19 -15.67
C GLU A 3 10.00 -5.41 -14.80
N LEU A 4 10.14 -5.19 -13.49
CA LEU A 4 10.30 -6.28 -12.55
C LEU A 4 8.96 -7.00 -12.45
N VAL A 5 8.89 -8.21 -13.01
CA VAL A 5 7.71 -9.05 -12.90
C VAL A 5 7.64 -9.59 -11.48
N ILE A 6 6.59 -9.20 -10.73
CA ILE A 6 6.30 -9.74 -9.41
C ILE A 6 5.48 -11.03 -9.53
N SER A 7 5.82 -12.03 -8.71
CA SER A 7 5.11 -13.29 -8.64
C SER A 7 5.28 -13.89 -7.25
N PHE A 8 4.26 -14.59 -6.76
CA PHE A 8 4.28 -15.24 -5.46
C PHE A 8 4.04 -16.74 -5.59
N ASP A 9 4.58 -17.49 -4.64
CA ASP A 9 4.24 -18.89 -4.44
C ASP A 9 3.17 -18.98 -3.32
N PRO A 10 2.13 -19.82 -3.47
CA PRO A 10 1.07 -19.95 -2.45
C PRO A 10 1.57 -20.38 -1.06
N SER A 11 2.76 -20.95 -0.95
CA SER A 11 3.36 -21.39 0.31
C SER A 11 4.23 -20.31 0.98
N MET A 12 4.37 -19.13 0.37
CA MET A 12 5.16 -18.05 0.94
C MET A 12 4.62 -17.60 2.30
N SER A 13 5.54 -17.45 3.25
CA SER A 13 5.29 -16.78 4.51
C SER A 13 5.04 -15.28 4.32
N MET A 14 4.42 -14.64 5.31
CA MET A 14 4.27 -13.18 5.32
C MET A 14 5.60 -12.45 5.13
N LYS A 15 6.71 -12.97 5.68
CA LYS A 15 8.02 -12.35 5.53
C LYS A 15 8.51 -12.39 4.07
N GLU A 16 8.28 -13.50 3.37
CA GLU A 16 8.63 -13.65 1.96
C GLU A 16 7.75 -12.76 1.07
N LEU A 17 6.43 -12.75 1.31
CA LEU A 17 5.50 -11.86 0.62
C LEU A 17 5.91 -10.40 0.81
N GLY A 18 6.14 -9.98 2.05
CA GLY A 18 6.56 -8.63 2.41
C GLY A 18 7.85 -8.22 1.70
N GLY A 19 8.87 -9.09 1.70
CA GLY A 19 10.15 -8.82 1.03
C GLY A 19 10.03 -8.70 -0.50
N CYS A 20 9.20 -9.55 -1.13
CA CYS A 20 8.92 -9.44 -2.57
C CYS A 20 8.21 -8.12 -2.91
N ILE A 21 7.22 -7.73 -2.12
CA ILE A 21 6.45 -6.48 -2.32
C ILE A 21 7.33 -5.27 -2.05
N GLU A 22 8.10 -5.27 -0.96
CA GLU A 22 9.05 -4.19 -0.64
C GLU A 22 10.03 -3.98 -1.78
N ASN A 23 10.67 -5.04 -2.29
CA ASN A 23 11.61 -4.96 -3.39
C ASN A 23 10.94 -4.45 -4.69
N TYR A 24 9.71 -4.87 -4.97
CA TYR A 24 8.97 -4.36 -6.12
C TYR A 24 8.67 -2.86 -5.98
N VAL A 25 8.12 -2.45 -4.84
CA VAL A 25 7.79 -1.04 -4.57
C VAL A 25 9.05 -0.18 -4.59
N SER A 26 10.12 -0.57 -3.91
CA SER A 26 11.38 0.19 -3.86
C SER A 26 12.02 0.35 -5.23
N THR A 27 11.82 -0.60 -6.15
CA THR A 27 12.34 -0.56 -7.51
C THR A 27 11.49 0.27 -8.46
N ASN A 28 10.15 0.27 -8.28
CA ASN A 28 9.23 0.82 -9.29
C ASN A 28 8.55 2.12 -8.88
N TRP A 29 8.53 2.50 -7.59
CA TRP A 29 7.79 3.67 -7.10
C TRP A 29 8.15 4.96 -7.84
N LYS A 30 9.45 5.17 -8.09
CA LYS A 30 9.97 6.38 -8.72
C LYS A 30 9.71 6.40 -10.22
N LYS A 31 9.82 5.25 -10.89
CA LYS A 31 9.45 5.11 -12.31
C LYS A 31 7.97 5.42 -12.52
N ALA A 32 7.09 4.82 -11.71
CA ALA A 32 5.65 5.07 -11.78
C ALA A 32 5.30 6.55 -11.55
N LEU A 33 6.05 7.22 -10.66
CA LEU A 33 5.91 8.65 -10.40
C LEU A 33 6.39 9.50 -11.59
N GLU A 34 7.64 9.29 -12.05
CA GLU A 34 8.28 10.12 -13.07
C GLU A 34 7.61 9.99 -14.44
N GLU A 35 7.20 8.77 -14.83
CA GLU A 35 6.54 8.53 -16.13
C GLU A 35 5.14 9.18 -16.22
N ASN A 36 4.53 9.50 -15.08
CA ASN A 36 3.18 10.07 -15.01
C ASN A 36 3.15 11.46 -14.32
N MET A 37 4.31 12.07 -14.05
CA MET A 37 4.42 13.30 -13.25
C MET A 37 3.62 14.46 -13.86
N GLU A 38 3.67 14.63 -15.19
CA GLU A 38 2.90 15.67 -15.88
C GLU A 38 1.38 15.50 -15.72
N GLU A 39 0.90 14.26 -15.74
CA GLU A 39 -0.50 13.95 -15.49
C GLU A 39 -0.89 14.35 -14.07
N PHE A 40 -0.10 13.92 -13.08
CA PHE A 40 -0.40 14.18 -11.66
C PHE A 40 -0.39 15.67 -11.32
N ILE A 41 0.63 16.42 -11.75
CA ILE A 41 0.72 17.87 -11.51
C ILE A 41 -0.47 18.60 -12.16
N ARG A 42 -0.92 18.14 -13.34
CA ARG A 42 -2.04 18.77 -14.05
C ARG A 42 -3.37 18.58 -13.32
N VAL A 43 -3.61 17.41 -12.73
CA VAL A 43 -4.92 17.09 -12.09
C VAL A 43 -4.96 17.42 -10.60
N PHE A 44 -3.81 17.58 -9.94
CA PHE A 44 -3.75 17.88 -8.51
C PHE A 44 -4.53 19.12 -8.07
N PRO A 45 -4.55 20.25 -8.80
CA PRO A 45 -5.35 21.42 -8.40
C PRO A 45 -6.86 21.16 -8.33
N GLU A 46 -7.35 20.12 -9.00
CA GLU A 46 -8.77 19.74 -9.01
C GLU A 46 -9.06 18.57 -8.07
N LEU A 47 -8.18 17.56 -8.05
CA LEU A 47 -8.39 16.31 -7.34
C LEU A 47 -7.76 16.26 -5.95
N GLU A 48 -6.84 17.19 -5.66
CA GLU A 48 -6.06 17.25 -4.42
C GLU A 48 -5.50 15.86 -4.06
N ASP A 49 -5.71 15.39 -2.83
CA ASP A 49 -5.25 14.09 -2.32
C ASP A 49 -5.71 12.89 -3.14
N SER A 50 -6.84 13.00 -3.86
CA SER A 50 -7.33 11.92 -4.72
C SER A 50 -6.36 11.61 -5.86
N THR A 51 -5.47 12.55 -6.20
CA THR A 51 -4.38 12.33 -7.17
C THR A 51 -3.43 11.21 -6.73
N TYR A 52 -3.19 11.04 -5.42
CA TYR A 52 -2.36 9.94 -4.92
C TYR A 52 -3.00 8.57 -5.16
N GLY A 53 -4.33 8.52 -5.27
CA GLY A 53 -5.01 7.32 -5.72
C GLY A 53 -4.67 6.95 -7.16
N LEU A 54 -4.56 7.92 -8.05
CA LEU A 54 -4.09 7.70 -9.43
C LEU A 54 -2.64 7.20 -9.44
N TYR A 55 -1.79 7.72 -8.56
CA TYR A 55 -0.43 7.21 -8.39
C TYR A 55 -0.43 5.73 -7.96
N PHE A 56 -1.26 5.35 -7.00
CA PHE A 56 -1.39 3.95 -6.60
C PHE A 56 -1.91 3.05 -7.73
N GLU A 57 -2.81 3.54 -8.58
CA GLU A 57 -3.26 2.82 -9.78
C GLU A 57 -2.13 2.57 -10.79
N LYS A 58 -1.07 3.39 -10.82
CA LYS A 58 0.11 3.13 -11.66
C LYS A 58 1.09 2.15 -11.02
N LEU A 59 1.18 2.14 -9.69
CA LEU A 59 2.22 1.40 -8.97
C LEU A 59 1.77 -0.01 -8.55
N MET A 60 0.58 -0.15 -8.00
CA MET A 60 0.22 -1.31 -7.17
C MET A 60 -0.60 -2.42 -7.84
N PRO A 61 -1.32 -2.24 -8.97
CA PRO A 61 -2.08 -3.34 -9.58
C PRO A 61 -1.28 -4.62 -9.83
N PRO A 62 -0.01 -4.58 -10.31
CA PRO A 62 0.76 -5.81 -10.51
C PRO A 62 0.97 -6.61 -9.22
N VAL A 63 1.07 -5.94 -8.07
CA VAL A 63 1.20 -6.61 -6.76
C VAL A 63 -0.09 -7.35 -6.40
N PHE A 64 -1.24 -6.67 -6.47
CA PHE A 64 -2.52 -7.29 -6.11
C PHE A 64 -2.92 -8.40 -7.06
N GLU A 65 -2.70 -8.21 -8.37
CA GLU A 65 -2.96 -9.25 -9.37
C GLU A 65 -2.09 -10.49 -9.16
N ALA A 66 -0.82 -10.30 -8.81
CA ALA A 66 0.07 -11.43 -8.51
C ALA A 66 -0.33 -12.16 -7.21
N LEU A 67 -0.76 -11.43 -6.18
CA LEU A 67 -1.28 -12.02 -4.93
C LEU A 67 -2.53 -12.86 -5.23
N GLU A 68 -3.50 -12.28 -5.94
CA GLU A 68 -4.75 -12.96 -6.33
C GLU A 68 -4.46 -14.21 -7.17
N LYS A 69 -3.54 -14.12 -8.14
CA LYS A 69 -3.12 -15.26 -8.97
C LYS A 69 -2.45 -16.38 -8.16
N ALA A 70 -1.74 -16.03 -7.08
CA ALA A 70 -1.18 -17.01 -6.15
C ALA A 70 -2.22 -17.52 -5.13
N GLY A 71 -3.46 -17.02 -5.19
CA GLY A 71 -4.58 -17.43 -4.35
C GLY A 71 -4.62 -16.75 -2.99
N PHE A 72 -3.93 -15.61 -2.83
CA PHE A 72 -4.06 -14.77 -1.65
C PHE A 72 -5.18 -13.75 -1.82
N THR A 73 -5.89 -13.42 -0.73
CA THR A 73 -6.92 -12.37 -0.71
C THR A 73 -6.54 -11.24 0.25
N THR A 74 -6.83 -9.99 -0.12
CA THR A 74 -6.50 -8.78 0.68
C THR A 74 -7.74 -7.98 1.13
N LEU A 75 -8.93 -8.36 0.68
CA LEU A 75 -10.18 -7.59 0.81
C LEU A 75 -11.36 -8.39 1.38
N ARG A 76 -11.18 -9.51 2.09
CA ARG A 76 -12.31 -10.36 2.55
C ARG A 76 -13.38 -9.59 3.31
N ASP A 77 -12.97 -8.72 4.23
CA ASP A 77 -13.91 -7.95 5.07
C ASP A 77 -14.40 -6.66 4.41
N ALA A 78 -14.07 -6.42 3.14
CA ALA A 78 -14.54 -5.25 2.42
C ALA A 78 -16.08 -5.23 2.38
N LYS A 79 -16.65 -4.06 2.69
CA LYS A 79 -18.09 -3.80 2.56
C LYS A 79 -18.35 -3.05 1.26
N GLU A 80 -19.55 -3.19 0.71
CA GLU A 80 -19.99 -2.42 -0.47
C GLU A 80 -19.88 -0.90 -0.26
N THR A 81 -19.98 -0.45 0.99
CA THR A 81 -19.85 0.97 1.37
C THR A 81 -18.41 1.43 1.57
N ASP A 82 -17.43 0.53 1.51
CA ASP A 82 -16.03 0.89 1.69
C ASP A 82 -15.51 1.62 0.45
N TYR A 83 -14.70 2.66 0.68
CA TYR A 83 -13.97 3.34 -0.38
C TYR A 83 -12.65 2.61 -0.64
N ILE A 84 -12.57 1.92 -1.78
CA ILE A 84 -11.43 1.11 -2.20
C ILE A 84 -10.89 1.64 -3.52
N ILE A 85 -9.58 1.85 -3.59
CA ILE A 85 -8.86 2.30 -4.78
C ILE A 85 -7.69 1.37 -5.12
N ALA A 86 -7.15 1.45 -6.33
CA ALA A 86 -5.98 0.70 -6.77
C ALA A 86 -6.07 -0.80 -6.47
N LYS A 87 -7.28 -1.36 -6.67
CA LYS A 87 -7.67 -2.76 -6.43
C LYS A 87 -7.58 -3.29 -5.00
N GLY A 88 -6.94 -2.59 -4.07
CA GLY A 88 -6.71 -3.12 -2.72
C GLY A 88 -6.70 -2.10 -1.58
N PHE A 89 -6.53 -0.81 -1.87
CA PHE A 89 -6.38 0.22 -0.84
C PHE A 89 -7.74 0.63 -0.29
N ASN A 90 -8.13 0.00 0.81
CA ASN A 90 -9.36 0.33 1.53
C ASN A 90 -9.11 1.44 2.56
N PHE A 91 -9.76 2.59 2.41
CA PHE A 91 -9.57 3.73 3.32
C PHE A 91 -10.00 3.45 4.76
N ARG A 92 -10.96 2.55 4.97
CA ARG A 92 -11.34 2.07 6.31
C ARG A 92 -10.16 1.40 7.00
N ASN A 93 -9.24 0.84 6.23
CA ASN A 93 -8.01 0.19 6.68
C ASN A 93 -6.79 1.10 6.46
N SER A 94 -6.93 2.38 6.85
CA SER A 94 -5.84 3.34 6.80
C SER A 94 -5.84 4.29 8.00
N MET A 95 -4.68 4.88 8.28
CA MET A 95 -4.49 5.94 9.28
C MET A 95 -3.53 6.99 8.72
N GLU A 96 -3.87 8.27 8.89
CA GLU A 96 -3.02 9.40 8.49
C GLU A 96 -2.88 10.37 9.65
N LYS A 97 -1.75 10.31 10.36
CA LYS A 97 -1.57 11.06 11.61
C LYS A 97 -0.16 11.61 11.84
N TRP A 98 0.83 11.21 11.03
CA TRP A 98 2.25 11.43 11.35
C TRP A 98 2.94 12.32 10.32
N GLY A 99 3.86 13.17 10.77
CA GLY A 99 4.61 14.11 9.92
C GLY A 99 3.99 15.52 9.81
N PRO A 100 4.66 16.45 9.12
CA PRO A 100 4.10 17.75 8.71
C PRO A 100 3.18 17.63 7.47
N GLU A 101 2.57 18.72 7.02
CA GLU A 101 1.68 18.73 5.84
C GLU A 101 2.41 18.39 4.53
N ASP A 102 3.66 18.81 4.37
CA ASP A 102 4.50 18.53 3.20
C ASP A 102 5.16 17.14 3.23
N HIS A 103 4.97 16.40 4.32
CA HIS A 103 5.53 15.07 4.52
C HIS A 103 4.62 14.23 5.43
N ARG A 104 3.33 14.22 5.10
CA ARG A 104 2.29 13.49 5.84
C ARG A 104 2.39 12.00 5.51
N SER A 105 2.36 11.17 6.54
CA SER A 105 2.34 9.72 6.42
C SER A 105 0.92 9.18 6.57
N ARG A 106 0.50 8.41 5.56
CA ARG A 106 -0.69 7.57 5.56
C ARG A 106 -0.26 6.11 5.51
N VAL A 107 -0.67 5.36 6.53
CA VAL A 107 -0.41 3.92 6.64
C VAL A 107 -1.66 3.18 6.23
N PHE A 108 -1.57 2.34 5.21
CA PHE A 108 -2.58 1.34 4.85
C PHE A 108 -2.19 -0.03 5.38
N TRP A 109 -3.19 -0.87 5.64
CA TRP A 109 -2.95 -2.28 5.95
C TRP A 109 -3.88 -3.21 5.19
N PHE A 110 -3.35 -4.40 4.90
CA PHE A 110 -4.03 -5.47 4.16
C PHE A 110 -3.88 -6.76 4.96
N VAL A 111 -4.97 -7.27 5.50
CA VAL A 111 -4.98 -8.62 6.10
C VAL A 111 -4.89 -9.60 4.94
N ILE A 112 -3.86 -10.45 4.97
CA ILE A 112 -3.59 -11.43 3.92
C ILE A 112 -4.20 -12.75 4.33
N GLU A 113 -4.95 -13.34 3.41
CA GLU A 113 -5.49 -14.68 3.57
C GLU A 113 -4.92 -15.64 2.55
N ASP A 114 -4.66 -16.87 2.97
CA ASP A 114 -4.24 -17.94 2.08
C ASP A 114 -5.44 -18.57 1.33
N GLN A 115 -5.14 -19.56 0.49
CA GLN A 115 -6.13 -20.32 -0.29
C GLN A 115 -7.12 -21.11 0.57
N GLN A 116 -6.79 -21.34 1.85
CA GLN A 116 -7.62 -22.03 2.82
C GLN A 116 -8.46 -21.04 3.66
N GLN A 117 -8.43 -19.75 3.31
CA GLN A 117 -9.11 -18.65 3.99
C GLN A 117 -8.63 -18.44 5.44
N ASN A 118 -7.38 -18.84 5.73
CA ASN A 118 -6.73 -18.50 6.98
C ASN A 118 -6.10 -17.12 6.84
N GLU A 119 -6.35 -16.23 7.80
CA GLU A 119 -5.58 -15.00 7.93
C GLU A 119 -4.15 -15.35 8.37
N ILE A 120 -3.16 -15.10 7.51
CA ILE A 120 -1.76 -15.48 7.75
C ILE A 120 -0.89 -14.31 8.25
N GLY A 121 -1.46 -13.11 8.27
CA GLY A 121 -0.86 -11.90 8.82
C GLY A 121 -1.34 -10.65 8.10
N THR A 122 -0.63 -9.54 8.32
CA THR A 122 -1.00 -8.23 7.77
C THR A 122 0.19 -7.60 7.06
N LEU A 123 -0.03 -7.14 5.83
CA LEU A 123 0.88 -6.27 5.10
C LEU A 123 0.61 -4.81 5.49
N ILE A 124 1.67 -4.05 5.76
CA ILE A 124 1.63 -2.63 6.06
C ILE A 124 2.31 -1.85 4.92
N PHE A 125 1.64 -0.81 4.44
CA PHE A 125 2.15 0.11 3.43
C PHE A 125 2.11 1.54 3.97
N ASP A 126 3.28 2.09 4.28
CA ASP A 126 3.46 3.46 4.80
C ASP A 126 3.84 4.40 3.66
N PHE A 127 2.93 5.29 3.32
CA PHE A 127 3.05 6.22 2.21
C PHE A 127 3.21 7.66 2.71
N PHE A 128 4.25 8.33 2.22
CA PHE A 128 4.53 9.73 2.54
C PHE A 128 4.14 10.61 1.35
N HIS A 129 3.45 11.71 1.62
CA HIS A 129 2.96 12.65 0.61
C HIS A 129 2.82 14.08 1.15
N SER A 130 2.65 15.03 0.24
CA SER A 130 2.43 16.43 0.57
C SER A 130 0.98 16.86 0.34
N HIS A 131 0.42 17.60 1.29
CA HIS A 131 -0.89 18.27 1.19
C HIS A 131 -0.79 19.66 0.53
N THR A 132 0.43 20.15 0.30
CA THR A 132 0.67 21.53 -0.19
C THR A 132 0.83 21.59 -1.71
N LEU A 133 1.46 20.57 -2.28
CA LEU A 133 1.69 20.38 -3.72
C LEU A 133 1.82 18.88 -3.97
N PHE A 134 1.57 18.44 -5.20
CA PHE A 134 1.74 17.02 -5.52
C PHE A 134 3.21 16.62 -5.39
N ASP A 135 3.51 15.83 -4.35
CA ASP A 135 4.85 15.27 -4.11
C ASP A 135 4.77 13.94 -3.37
N VAL A 136 5.70 13.05 -3.71
CA VAL A 136 5.94 11.78 -3.04
C VAL A 136 7.38 11.83 -2.51
N PRO A 137 7.60 12.42 -1.32
CA PRO A 137 8.92 12.84 -0.87
C PRO A 137 9.87 11.67 -0.52
N SER A 138 9.34 10.46 -0.39
CA SER A 138 10.15 9.27 -0.09
C SER A 138 9.51 8.00 -0.61
N VAL A 139 10.34 6.97 -0.80
CA VAL A 139 9.89 5.62 -1.14
C VAL A 139 8.84 5.12 -0.14
N PRO A 140 7.70 4.56 -0.61
CA PRO A 140 6.74 3.93 0.28
C PRO A 140 7.40 2.75 1.00
N GLN A 141 7.14 2.62 2.30
CA GLN A 141 7.73 1.55 3.10
C GLN A 141 6.75 0.39 3.24
N VAL A 142 7.26 -0.83 3.05
CA VAL A 142 6.48 -2.06 3.18
C VAL A 142 6.99 -2.84 4.38
N SER A 143 6.09 -3.32 5.22
CA SER A 143 6.43 -4.20 6.34
C SER A 143 5.30 -5.17 6.61
N VAL A 144 5.52 -6.13 7.52
CA VAL A 144 4.53 -7.15 7.84
C VAL A 144 4.35 -7.30 9.34
N LEU A 145 3.15 -7.71 9.74
CA LEU A 145 2.77 -8.06 11.10
C LEU A 145 2.16 -9.46 11.12
N GLU A 146 2.36 -10.18 12.21
CA GLU A 146 1.70 -11.48 12.45
C GLU A 146 0.23 -11.32 12.89
N VAL A 147 -0.14 -10.15 13.42
CA VAL A 147 -1.50 -9.88 13.90
C VAL A 147 -2.44 -9.55 12.74
N THR A 148 -3.70 -9.97 12.86
CA THR A 148 -4.73 -9.81 11.83
C THR A 148 -5.97 -9.06 12.34
N SER A 149 -6.14 -8.96 13.67
CA SER A 149 -7.24 -8.21 14.26
C SER A 149 -7.02 -6.70 14.08
N ARG A 150 -8.08 -5.97 13.70
CA ARG A 150 -8.03 -4.51 13.51
C ARG A 150 -7.44 -3.78 14.71
N LYS A 151 -7.84 -4.17 15.92
CA LYS A 151 -7.39 -3.52 17.17
C LYS A 151 -5.88 -3.68 17.35
N ASP A 152 -5.36 -4.88 17.11
CA ASP A 152 -3.95 -5.17 17.32
C ASP A 152 -3.08 -4.59 16.21
N ILE A 153 -3.59 -4.54 14.97
CA ILE A 153 -2.94 -3.86 13.84
C ILE A 153 -2.78 -2.37 14.14
N ILE A 154 -3.84 -1.69 14.56
CA ILE A 154 -3.78 -0.26 14.91
C ILE A 154 -2.74 -0.02 16.00
N ALA A 155 -2.78 -0.80 17.08
CA ALA A 155 -1.83 -0.66 18.17
C ALA A 155 -0.38 -0.94 17.73
N ALA A 156 -0.16 -1.87 16.79
CA ALA A 156 1.15 -2.14 16.23
C ALA A 156 1.65 -0.99 15.35
N ILE A 157 0.80 -0.43 14.49
CA ILE A 157 1.13 0.74 13.66
C ILE A 157 1.51 1.93 14.55
N GLU A 158 0.72 2.21 15.58
CA GLU A 158 1.02 3.31 16.52
C GLU A 158 2.41 3.15 17.15
N ARG A 159 2.75 1.94 17.65
CA ARG A 159 4.10 1.66 18.17
C ARG A 159 5.21 1.81 17.13
N MET A 160 4.98 1.37 15.88
CA MET A 160 5.94 1.51 14.79
C MET A 160 6.23 2.98 14.46
N LYS A 161 5.25 3.87 14.66
CA LYS A 161 5.35 5.29 14.34
C LYS A 161 5.84 6.13 15.53
N GLU A 162 5.59 5.71 16.77
CA GLU A 162 6.13 6.35 17.98
C GLU A 162 7.65 6.17 18.13
N GLY A 163 8.21 5.09 17.57
CA GLY A 163 9.64 4.80 17.60
C GLY A 163 10.48 5.43 16.48
N LYS A 164 9.89 6.30 15.65
CA LYS A 164 10.52 6.93 14.47
C LYS A 164 10.61 8.45 14.61
#